data_AF-Q8W0P9-F1
#
_entry.id   AF-Q8W0P9-F1
#
_cell.length_a   1.000
_cell.length_b   1.000
_cell.length_c   1.000
_cell.angle_alpha   90.00
_cell.angle_beta   90.00
_cell.angle_gamma   90.00
#
_symmetry.space_group_name_H-M   'P 1'
#
loop_
_entity.id
_entity.type
_entity.pdbx_description
1 polymer ?
#
loop_
_entity_poly.entity_id
_entity_poly.type
_entity_poly.pdbx_seq_one_letter_code
_entity_poly.pdbx_strand_id
1 'polypeptide(L)'
;GVGKTTVSNCVYERNLDGFDGCCFLSNVQDELKLQTIDQLQQKLLRKLLDDEKLEVGFCRNTQSLKDRLRNKKLFIVLDNVTNEKQISLLVGEAGKELYRQGTRIIITTRDKKLLDKVVDGTYVVPRLNGREALELFCSKAFSTNPDNMAEYMDLSNKFVDYSIGLPLALRLEIWIPRVQSRPEGSQLGVIIMVIAVSWVKLLCGYNSQNIRGRKP
;
A
#
# COMPACT_ATOMS: atom_id res chain seq x y z
N GLY A 1 -9.23 4.63 2.61
CA GLY A 1 -9.03 5.71 3.60
C GLY A 1 -7.57 6.07 3.77
N VAL A 2 -6.84 5.29 4.58
CA VAL A 2 -5.48 5.61 5.06
C VAL A 2 -4.33 5.56 4.04
N GLY A 3 -4.58 5.12 2.80
CA GLY A 3 -3.53 5.11 1.76
C GLY A 3 -2.74 3.81 1.60
N LYS A 4 -3.23 2.65 2.09
CA LYS A 4 -2.58 1.33 1.88
C LYS A 4 -2.20 1.04 0.42
N THR A 5 -3.14 1.18 -0.50
CA THR A 5 -2.92 1.01 -1.95
C THR A 5 -1.86 1.97 -2.49
N THR A 6 -1.83 3.21 -1.99
CA THR A 6 -0.83 4.20 -2.39
C THR A 6 0.56 3.80 -1.90
N VAL A 7 0.68 3.38 -0.63
CA VAL A 7 1.95 2.93 -0.07
C VAL A 7 2.45 1.68 -0.78
N SER A 8 1.60 0.68 -1.01
CA SER A 8 2.00 -0.54 -1.71
C SER A 8 2.41 -0.27 -3.15
N ASN A 9 1.74 0.65 -3.84
CA ASN A 9 2.13 1.08 -5.20
C ASN A 9 3.50 1.77 -5.20
N CYS A 10 3.76 2.70 -4.28
CA CYS A 10 5.07 3.35 -4.19
C CYS A 10 6.20 2.36 -3.87
N VAL A 11 5.94 1.37 -3.01
CA VAL A 11 6.92 0.30 -2.73
C VAL A 11 7.10 -0.57 -3.96
N TYR A 12 6.03 -0.86 -4.70
CA TYR A 12 6.08 -1.61 -5.95
C TYR A 12 7.01 -0.95 -6.96
N GLU A 13 6.71 0.30 -7.32
CA GLU A 13 7.46 1.08 -8.32
C GLU A 13 8.94 1.23 -7.97
N ARG A 14 9.27 1.48 -6.69
CA ARG A 14 10.66 1.67 -6.23
C ARG A 14 11.52 0.41 -6.25
N ASN A 15 10.91 -0.76 -6.35
CA ASN A 15 11.62 -2.04 -6.24
C ASN A 15 11.59 -2.85 -7.54
N LEU A 16 11.04 -2.33 -8.64
CA LEU A 16 10.89 -3.07 -9.90
C LEU A 16 12.22 -3.66 -10.41
N ASP A 17 13.30 -2.88 -10.33
CA ASP A 17 14.62 -3.26 -10.86
C ASP A 17 15.33 -4.33 -10.01
N GLY A 18 14.80 -4.64 -8.82
CA GLY A 18 15.43 -5.57 -7.88
C GLY A 18 15.06 -7.04 -8.07
N PHE A 19 14.22 -7.38 -9.05
CA PHE A 19 13.56 -8.68 -9.20
C PHE A 19 13.46 -9.12 -10.66
N ASP A 20 13.48 -10.43 -10.89
CA ASP A 20 13.41 -11.05 -12.23
C ASP A 20 11.99 -11.09 -12.79
N GLY A 21 10.99 -10.80 -11.95
CA GLY A 21 9.58 -10.78 -12.32
C GLY A 21 8.75 -10.07 -11.26
N CYS A 22 7.93 -9.10 -11.70
CA CYS A 22 7.12 -8.27 -10.85
C CYS A 22 5.64 -8.35 -11.25
N CYS A 23 4.73 -8.40 -10.28
CA CYS A 23 3.32 -8.28 -10.56
C CYS A 23 2.57 -7.56 -9.45
N PHE A 24 1.89 -6.47 -9.83
CA PHE A 24 0.89 -5.80 -9.00
C PHE A 24 -0.51 -6.24 -9.43
N LEU A 25 -1.22 -6.92 -8.54
CA LEU A 25 -2.65 -7.20 -8.67
C LEU A 25 -3.43 -6.15 -7.89
N SER A 26 -3.91 -5.14 -8.61
CA SER A 26 -4.73 -4.08 -8.06
C SER A 26 -6.11 -4.61 -7.71
N ASN A 27 -6.53 -4.37 -6.47
CA ASN A 27 -7.87 -4.65 -5.99
C ASN A 27 -8.39 -6.07 -6.32
N VAL A 28 -7.77 -7.07 -5.70
CA VAL A 28 -8.08 -8.50 -5.84
C VAL A 28 -9.57 -8.77 -5.66
N GLN A 29 -10.22 -8.13 -4.69
CA GLN A 29 -11.65 -8.31 -4.46
C GLN A 29 -12.52 -7.92 -5.66
N ASP A 30 -12.17 -6.85 -6.38
CA ASP A 30 -12.94 -6.40 -7.53
C ASP A 30 -12.58 -7.19 -8.79
N GLU A 31 -11.31 -7.58 -8.97
CA GLU A 31 -10.89 -8.48 -10.06
C GLU A 31 -11.62 -9.82 -9.99
N LEU A 32 -11.88 -10.36 -8.79
CA LEU A 32 -12.63 -11.61 -8.60
C LEU A 32 -14.13 -11.49 -8.86
N LYS A 33 -14.68 -10.28 -9.03
CA LYS A 33 -16.06 -10.10 -9.51
C LYS A 33 -16.16 -10.27 -11.03
N LEU A 34 -15.05 -10.07 -11.74
CA LEU A 34 -15.00 -10.06 -13.21
C LEU A 34 -14.52 -11.41 -13.77
N GLN A 35 -13.72 -12.15 -13.00
CA GLN A 35 -13.07 -13.37 -13.48
C GLN A 35 -12.93 -14.39 -12.35
N THR A 36 -12.68 -15.64 -12.69
CA THR A 36 -12.46 -16.69 -11.69
C THR A 36 -11.09 -16.54 -11.03
N ILE A 37 -10.93 -17.14 -9.86
CA ILE A 37 -9.64 -17.14 -9.15
C ILE A 37 -8.52 -17.80 -9.95
N ASP A 38 -8.86 -18.81 -10.75
CA ASP A 38 -7.92 -19.50 -11.64
C ASP A 38 -7.44 -18.59 -12.77
N GLN A 39 -8.34 -17.78 -13.34
CA GLN A 39 -7.98 -16.79 -14.36
C GLN A 39 -7.08 -15.70 -13.78
N LEU A 40 -7.38 -15.20 -12.58
CA LEU A 40 -6.56 -14.22 -11.88
C LEU A 40 -5.17 -14.79 -11.52
N GLN A 41 -5.12 -16.06 -11.11
CA GLN A 41 -3.86 -16.77 -10.86
C GLN A 41 -3.05 -16.95 -12.14
N GLN A 42 -3.68 -17.31 -13.27
CA GLN A 42 -2.98 -17.40 -14.55
C GLN A 42 -2.42 -16.05 -14.99
N LYS A 43 -3.21 -14.97 -14.84
CA LYS A 43 -2.77 -13.59 -15.10
C LYS A 43 -1.54 -13.23 -14.26
N LEU A 44 -1.52 -13.62 -12.98
CA LEU A 44 -0.36 -13.45 -12.10
C LEU A 44 0.87 -14.22 -12.61
N LEU A 45 0.71 -15.51 -12.90
CA LEU A 45 1.81 -16.38 -13.33
C LEU A 45 2.41 -15.95 -14.68
N ARG A 46 1.57 -15.56 -15.64
CA ARG A 46 2.00 -15.02 -16.95
C ARG A 46 2.90 -13.81 -16.78
N LYS A 47 2.51 -12.86 -15.92
CA LYS A 47 3.32 -11.66 -15.63
C LYS A 47 4.63 -11.99 -14.91
N LEU A 48 4.59 -12.87 -13.92
CA LEU A 48 5.80 -13.22 -13.14
C LEU A 48 6.81 -14.02 -13.95
N LEU A 49 6.34 -14.88 -14.84
CA LEU A 49 7.18 -15.76 -15.63
C LEU A 49 7.57 -15.18 -16.98
N ASP A 50 6.91 -14.10 -17.41
CA ASP A 50 7.03 -13.50 -18.74
C ASP A 50 6.72 -14.52 -19.85
N ASP A 51 5.58 -15.21 -19.69
CA ASP A 51 5.17 -16.31 -20.56
C ASP A 51 3.68 -16.20 -20.88
N GLU A 52 3.37 -15.53 -22.00
CA GLU A 52 2.00 -15.35 -22.47
C GLU A 52 1.34 -16.66 -22.91
N LYS A 53 2.13 -17.70 -23.24
CA LYS A 53 1.66 -18.98 -23.74
C LYS A 53 1.34 -19.98 -22.62
N LEU A 54 1.48 -19.59 -21.36
CA LEU A 54 1.07 -20.41 -20.22
C LEU A 54 -0.37 -20.90 -20.40
N GLU A 55 -0.52 -22.21 -20.54
CA GLU A 55 -1.79 -22.87 -20.84
C GLU A 55 -2.83 -22.64 -19.75
N VAL A 56 -4.08 -22.52 -20.19
CA VAL A 56 -5.24 -22.46 -19.30
C VAL A 56 -5.36 -23.82 -18.60
N GLY A 57 -5.21 -23.84 -17.27
CA GLY A 57 -5.20 -25.07 -16.47
C GLY A 57 -3.81 -25.56 -16.08
N PHE A 58 -2.74 -24.79 -16.34
CA PHE A 58 -1.42 -25.05 -15.78
C PHE A 58 -1.45 -24.87 -14.25
N CYS A 59 -1.82 -25.93 -13.56
CA CYS A 59 -1.98 -25.96 -12.12
C CYS A 59 -0.66 -25.67 -11.40
N ARG A 60 -0.74 -24.98 -10.26
CA ARG A 60 0.40 -24.75 -9.35
C ARG A 60 1.15 -25.99 -8.89
N ASN A 61 0.55 -27.15 -9.12
CA ASN A 61 1.03 -28.42 -8.65
C ASN A 61 1.99 -29.11 -9.64
N THR A 62 2.19 -28.55 -10.83
CA THR A 62 3.20 -29.11 -11.76
C THR A 62 4.60 -28.78 -11.25
N GLN A 63 5.48 -29.79 -11.23
CA GLN A 63 6.87 -29.61 -10.79
C GLN A 63 7.58 -28.55 -11.65
N SER A 64 7.31 -28.54 -12.96
CA SER A 64 7.82 -27.55 -13.91
C SER A 64 7.49 -26.10 -13.51
N LEU A 65 6.26 -25.81 -13.07
CA LEU A 65 5.94 -24.46 -12.60
C LEU A 65 6.76 -24.09 -11.36
N LYS A 66 6.83 -25.01 -10.39
CA LYS A 66 7.56 -24.80 -9.14
C LYS A 66 9.03 -24.51 -9.41
N ASP A 67 9.64 -25.27 -10.32
CA ASP A 67 11.04 -25.07 -10.70
C ASP A 67 11.26 -23.69 -11.35
N ARG A 68 10.36 -23.26 -12.25
CA ARG A 68 10.41 -21.92 -12.85
C ARG A 68 10.30 -20.80 -11.81
N LEU A 69 9.37 -20.93 -10.84
CA LEU A 69 9.18 -19.96 -9.76
C LEU A 69 10.35 -19.95 -8.76
N ARG A 70 11.03 -21.09 -8.57
CA ARG A 70 12.23 -21.21 -7.73
C ARG A 70 13.50 -20.66 -8.39
N ASN A 71 13.52 -20.53 -9.71
CA ASN A 71 14.66 -19.97 -10.44
C ASN A 71 14.63 -18.44 -10.50
N LYS A 72 13.46 -17.82 -10.40
CA LYS A 72 13.30 -16.35 -10.43
C LYS A 72 13.13 -15.76 -9.04
N LYS A 73 13.76 -14.61 -8.80
CA LYS A 73 13.51 -13.75 -7.64
C LYS A 73 12.31 -12.85 -7.96
N LEU A 74 11.18 -13.07 -7.30
CA LEU A 74 9.91 -12.44 -7.68
C LEU A 74 9.46 -11.34 -6.70
N PHE A 75 8.68 -10.39 -7.20
CA PHE A 75 8.03 -9.38 -6.38
C PHE A 75 6.54 -9.27 -6.68
N ILE A 76 5.73 -9.61 -5.69
CA ILE A 76 4.28 -9.75 -5.85
C ILE A 76 3.58 -8.77 -4.90
N VAL A 77 2.62 -8.01 -5.41
CA VAL A 77 1.74 -7.18 -4.59
C VAL A 77 0.29 -7.57 -4.84
N LEU A 78 -0.40 -7.97 -3.77
CA LEU A 78 -1.83 -8.29 -3.76
C LEU A 78 -2.57 -7.18 -3.01
N ASP A 79 -3.27 -6.30 -3.74
CA ASP A 79 -3.97 -5.18 -3.14
C ASP A 79 -5.45 -5.49 -2.82
N ASN A 80 -5.92 -5.03 -1.66
CA ASN A 80 -7.31 -5.15 -1.18
C ASN A 80 -7.83 -6.59 -1.10
N VAL A 81 -7.04 -7.47 -0.46
CA VAL A 81 -7.43 -8.86 -0.16
C VAL A 81 -8.40 -8.90 1.03
N THR A 82 -9.44 -9.72 0.93
CA THR A 82 -10.54 -9.79 1.92
C THR A 82 -10.73 -11.18 2.55
N ASN A 83 -10.06 -12.22 2.03
CA ASN A 83 -10.20 -13.59 2.51
C ASN A 83 -8.87 -14.36 2.36
N GLU A 84 -8.52 -15.20 3.35
CA GLU A 84 -7.33 -16.06 3.34
C GLU A 84 -7.30 -16.97 2.12
N LYS A 85 -8.47 -17.45 1.66
CA LYS A 85 -8.57 -18.29 0.45
C LYS A 85 -8.02 -17.58 -0.79
N GLN A 86 -8.14 -16.26 -0.89
CA GLN A 86 -7.56 -15.50 -2.00
C GLN A 86 -6.03 -15.57 -1.96
N ILE A 87 -5.44 -15.49 -0.77
CA ILE A 87 -4.00 -15.59 -0.57
C ILE A 87 -3.53 -17.01 -0.90
N SER A 88 -4.17 -18.03 -0.34
CA SER A 88 -3.77 -19.42 -0.55
C SER A 88 -3.84 -19.82 -2.02
N LEU A 89 -4.89 -19.40 -2.73
CA LEU A 89 -5.05 -19.71 -4.14
C LEU A 89 -4.08 -18.92 -5.02
N LEU A 90 -3.86 -17.61 -4.77
CA LEU A 90 -2.96 -16.79 -5.60
C LEU A 90 -1.47 -17.09 -5.35
N VAL A 91 -1.05 -17.19 -4.09
CA VAL A 91 0.37 -17.28 -3.69
C VAL A 91 0.72 -18.49 -2.81
N GLY A 92 -0.27 -19.23 -2.29
CA GLY A 92 -0.07 -20.61 -1.77
C GLY A 92 -0.18 -20.79 -0.30
N GLU A 93 -0.66 -21.96 0.08
CA GLU A 93 -0.52 -22.47 1.45
C GLU A 93 0.94 -22.85 1.74
N ALA A 94 1.66 -23.40 0.76
CA ALA A 94 3.09 -23.74 0.86
C ALA A 94 4.01 -22.62 0.36
N GLY A 95 3.62 -21.35 0.49
CA GLY A 95 4.28 -20.19 -0.15
C GLY A 95 5.81 -20.14 0.05
N LYS A 96 6.32 -20.59 1.19
CA LYS A 96 7.77 -20.60 1.46
C LYS A 96 8.57 -21.60 0.61
N GLU A 97 7.97 -22.74 0.29
CA GLU A 97 8.61 -23.77 -0.52
C GLU A 97 8.45 -23.52 -2.03
N LEU A 98 7.47 -22.71 -2.42
CA LEU A 98 7.19 -22.47 -3.84
C LEU A 98 8.16 -21.48 -4.47
N TYR A 99 8.60 -20.47 -3.73
CA TYR A 99 9.36 -19.36 -4.28
C TYR A 99 10.84 -19.43 -3.91
N ARG A 100 11.68 -18.87 -4.78
CA ARG A 100 13.10 -18.65 -4.47
C ARG A 100 13.25 -17.78 -3.22
N GLN A 101 14.23 -18.09 -2.39
CA GLN A 101 14.66 -17.18 -1.32
C GLN A 101 14.96 -15.77 -1.87
N GLY A 102 14.50 -14.74 -1.17
CA GLY A 102 14.60 -13.35 -1.61
C GLY A 102 13.42 -12.85 -2.43
N THR A 103 12.48 -13.72 -2.82
CA THR A 103 11.15 -13.33 -3.31
C THR A 103 10.40 -12.58 -2.21
N ARG A 104 9.66 -11.53 -2.60
CA ARG A 104 8.86 -10.72 -1.67
C ARG A 104 7.40 -10.67 -2.10
N ILE A 105 6.49 -10.83 -1.14
CA ILE A 105 5.05 -10.75 -1.35
C ILE A 105 4.48 -9.72 -0.37
N ILE A 106 3.82 -8.70 -0.90
CA ILE A 106 3.12 -7.67 -0.12
C ILE A 106 1.62 -7.91 -0.28
N ILE A 107 0.91 -7.97 0.83
CA ILE A 107 -0.54 -8.11 0.85
C ILE A 107 -1.11 -6.89 1.55
N THR A 108 -2.02 -6.17 0.89
CA THR A 108 -2.79 -5.12 1.55
C THR A 108 -4.18 -5.65 1.88
N THR A 109 -4.59 -5.43 3.12
CA THR A 109 -5.92 -5.80 3.60
C THR A 109 -6.44 -4.77 4.59
N ARG A 110 -7.76 -4.79 4.81
CA ARG A 110 -8.42 -4.01 5.85
C ARG A 110 -8.57 -4.80 7.14
N ASP A 111 -8.51 -6.13 7.07
CA ASP A 111 -8.68 -7.01 8.22
C ASP A 111 -7.33 -7.58 8.67
N LYS A 112 -6.89 -7.19 9.86
CA LYS A 112 -5.63 -7.67 10.43
C LYS A 112 -5.67 -9.17 10.71
N LYS A 113 -6.84 -9.72 11.05
CA LYS A 113 -6.99 -11.14 11.43
C LYS A 113 -6.61 -12.09 10.30
N LEU A 114 -6.76 -11.66 9.04
CA LEU A 114 -6.33 -12.41 7.84
C LEU A 114 -4.82 -12.66 7.78
N LEU A 115 -4.02 -11.93 8.56
CA LEU A 115 -2.57 -11.95 8.49
C LEU A 115 -1.93 -12.85 9.57
N ASP A 116 -2.65 -13.16 10.65
CA ASP A 116 -2.08 -13.76 11.88
C ASP A 116 -1.47 -15.17 11.67
N LYS A 117 -1.70 -15.81 10.51
CA LYS A 117 -1.19 -17.16 10.18
C LYS A 117 -0.45 -17.27 8.84
N VAL A 118 -0.41 -16.20 8.04
CA VAL A 118 -0.07 -16.30 6.61
C VAL A 118 1.17 -15.47 6.22
N VAL A 119 1.60 -14.52 7.06
CA VAL A 119 2.68 -13.58 6.71
C VAL A 119 3.84 -13.60 7.72
N ASP A 120 5.03 -13.30 7.23
CA ASP A 120 6.25 -13.17 8.06
C ASP A 120 6.29 -11.87 8.87
N GLY A 121 5.46 -10.90 8.52
CA GLY A 121 5.40 -9.60 9.19
C GLY A 121 4.20 -8.78 8.73
N THR A 122 3.74 -7.88 9.60
CA THR A 122 2.61 -6.99 9.32
C THR A 122 3.03 -5.53 9.50
N TYR A 123 2.60 -4.66 8.59
CA TYR A 123 2.78 -3.21 8.69
C TYR A 123 1.41 -2.50 8.72
N VAL A 124 1.21 -1.66 9.72
CA VAL A 124 0.02 -0.82 9.83
C VAL A 124 0.35 0.55 9.26
N VAL A 125 -0.31 0.91 8.14
CA VAL A 125 -0.14 2.25 7.54
C VAL A 125 -0.70 3.30 8.51
N PRO A 126 0.13 4.23 9.00
CA PRO A 126 -0.32 5.25 9.93
C PRO A 126 -1.23 6.26 9.22
N ARG A 127 -2.01 6.97 10.03
CA ARG A 127 -2.68 8.19 9.57
C ARG A 127 -1.64 9.29 9.42
N LEU A 128 -1.96 10.27 8.56
CA LEU A 128 -1.15 11.47 8.46
C LEU A 128 -1.23 12.23 9.77
N ASN A 129 -0.09 12.72 10.25
CA ASN A 129 -0.11 13.71 11.33
C ASN A 129 -0.63 15.06 10.80
N GLY A 130 -0.96 16.00 11.69
CA GLY A 130 -1.57 17.28 11.30
C GLY A 130 -0.74 18.05 10.27
N ARG A 131 0.59 18.01 10.39
CA ARG A 131 1.49 18.65 9.43
C ARG A 131 1.47 17.96 8.07
N GLU A 132 1.62 16.64 8.03
CA GLU A 132 1.58 15.86 6.79
C GLU A 132 0.23 15.99 6.08
N ALA A 133 -0.86 16.00 6.84
CA ALA A 133 -2.21 16.19 6.34
C ALA A 133 -2.39 17.58 5.73
N LEU A 134 -1.87 18.62 6.37
CA LEU A 134 -1.89 19.98 5.87
C LEU A 134 -1.02 20.16 4.63
N GLU A 135 0.20 19.62 4.62
CA GLU A 135 1.07 19.62 3.44
C GLU A 135 0.39 18.90 2.26
N LEU A 136 -0.22 17.74 2.50
CA LEU A 136 -0.98 17.02 1.48
C LEU A 136 -2.18 17.84 0.98
N PHE A 137 -2.94 18.44 1.88
CA PHE A 137 -4.10 19.26 1.52
C PHE A 137 -3.68 20.46 0.67
N CYS A 138 -2.72 21.24 1.15
CA CYS A 138 -2.27 22.46 0.49
C CYS A 138 -1.64 22.17 -0.87
N SER A 139 -0.83 21.11 -0.98
CA SER A 139 -0.24 20.70 -2.26
C SER A 139 -1.28 20.30 -3.30
N LYS A 140 -2.50 19.93 -2.89
CA LYS A 140 -3.61 19.62 -3.80
C LYS A 140 -4.50 20.84 -4.05
N ALA A 141 -4.97 21.48 -2.99
CA ALA A 141 -5.93 22.60 -3.05
C ALA A 141 -5.34 23.85 -3.70
N PHE A 142 -4.05 24.15 -3.48
CA PHE A 142 -3.39 25.36 -3.98
C PHE A 142 -2.38 25.07 -5.11
N SER A 143 -2.45 23.89 -5.73
CA SER A 143 -1.56 23.51 -6.83
C SER A 143 -1.59 24.49 -8.01
N THR A 144 -2.73 25.13 -8.25
CA THR A 144 -2.94 26.09 -9.34
C THR A 144 -2.93 27.56 -8.91
N ASN A 145 -3.21 27.84 -7.63
CA ASN A 145 -3.34 29.19 -7.08
C ASN A 145 -2.63 29.30 -5.72
N PRO A 146 -1.28 29.24 -5.69
CA PRO A 146 -0.50 29.26 -4.45
C PRO A 146 -0.64 30.58 -3.68
N ASP A 147 -0.92 31.69 -4.36
CA ASP A 147 -1.03 33.02 -3.75
C ASP A 147 -2.19 33.13 -2.75
N ASN A 148 -3.24 32.31 -2.93
CA ASN A 148 -4.39 32.28 -2.03
C ASN A 148 -4.13 31.48 -0.74
N MET A 149 -3.02 30.74 -0.66
CA MET A 149 -2.74 29.81 0.44
C MET A 149 -2.77 30.48 1.82
N ALA A 150 -2.27 31.71 1.91
CA ALA A 150 -2.23 32.47 3.16
C ALA A 150 -3.63 32.83 3.67
N GLU A 151 -4.54 33.22 2.77
CA GLU A 151 -5.91 33.63 3.10
C GLU A 151 -6.76 32.46 3.62
N TYR A 152 -6.55 31.26 3.08
CA TYR A 152 -7.33 30.07 3.42
C TYR A 152 -6.65 29.17 4.47
N MET A 153 -5.55 29.61 5.11
CA MET A 153 -4.76 28.75 5.99
C MET A 153 -5.55 28.31 7.24
N ASP A 154 -6.32 29.20 7.84
CA ASP A 154 -7.16 28.87 9.01
C ASP A 154 -8.28 27.88 8.68
N LEU A 155 -8.89 28.01 7.49
CA LEU A 155 -9.88 27.07 6.97
C LEU A 155 -9.24 25.72 6.65
N SER A 156 -8.03 25.73 6.09
CA SER A 156 -7.24 24.54 5.77
C SER A 156 -6.92 23.74 7.03
N ASN A 157 -6.49 24.40 8.11
CA ASN A 157 -6.24 23.76 9.40
C ASN A 157 -7.51 23.10 9.98
N LYS A 158 -8.65 23.81 9.98
CA LYS A 158 -9.93 23.26 10.45
C LYS A 158 -10.38 22.03 9.63
N PHE A 159 -10.18 22.07 8.32
CA PHE A 159 -10.51 20.94 7.45
C PHE A 159 -9.58 19.74 7.69
N VAL A 160 -8.29 19.99 7.84
CA VAL A 160 -7.29 18.96 8.19
C VAL A 160 -7.64 18.28 9.52
N ASP A 161 -8.02 19.05 10.53
CA ASP A 161 -8.46 18.51 11.82
C ASP A 161 -9.69 17.60 11.65
N TYR A 162 -10.66 18.00 10.81
CA TYR A 162 -11.83 17.18 10.51
C TYR A 162 -11.48 15.89 9.74
N SER A 163 -10.47 15.93 8.88
CA SER A 163 -10.03 14.76 8.11
C SER A 163 -9.49 13.62 8.98
N ILE A 164 -9.19 13.89 10.26
CA ILE A 164 -8.62 12.97 11.25
C ILE A 164 -7.41 12.19 10.73
N GLY A 165 -6.62 12.81 9.85
CA GLY A 165 -5.41 12.24 9.23
C GLY A 165 -5.69 11.22 8.13
N LEU A 166 -6.88 11.19 7.54
CA LEU A 166 -7.24 10.28 6.45
C LEU A 166 -6.95 10.94 5.08
N PRO A 167 -5.98 10.44 4.30
CA PRO A 167 -5.65 10.98 2.97
C PRO A 167 -6.82 11.03 1.99
N LEU A 168 -7.79 10.10 2.14
CA LEU A 168 -8.98 10.08 1.29
C LEU A 168 -9.95 11.22 1.63
N ALA A 169 -10.10 11.57 2.91
CA ALA A 169 -10.96 12.69 3.32
C ALA A 169 -10.37 14.03 2.84
N LEU A 170 -9.04 14.14 2.87
CA LEU A 170 -8.32 15.31 2.37
C LEU A 170 -8.43 15.52 0.85
N ARG A 171 -8.81 14.48 0.11
CA ARG A 171 -9.05 14.55 -1.34
C ARG A 171 -10.48 14.95 -1.70
N LEU A 172 -11.42 14.87 -0.77
CA LEU A 172 -12.86 14.90 -1.07
C LEU A 172 -13.55 16.26 -0.99
N GLU A 173 -12.85 17.38 -0.81
CA GLU A 173 -13.48 18.71 -0.91
C GLU A 173 -12.72 19.66 -1.82
N ILE A 174 -12.77 19.37 -3.13
CA ILE A 174 -12.75 20.43 -4.15
C ILE A 174 -14.19 20.96 -4.27
N TRP A 175 -14.68 21.66 -3.25
CA TRP A 175 -15.81 22.58 -3.35
C TRP A 175 -15.79 23.55 -2.15
N ILE A 176 -15.12 24.69 -2.31
CA ILE A 176 -15.34 25.87 -1.46
C ILE A 176 -15.63 27.00 -2.45
N PRO A 177 -16.88 27.48 -2.50
CA PRO A 177 -17.31 28.47 -1.51
C PRO A 177 -18.70 28.23 -0.92
N ARG A 178 -18.83 28.64 0.35
CA ARG A 178 -19.98 28.57 1.28
C ARG A 178 -20.07 27.26 2.04
N VAL A 179 -19.78 27.34 3.34
CA VAL A 179 -20.79 27.13 4.40
C VAL A 179 -20.14 27.49 5.74
N GLN A 180 -20.59 28.62 6.29
CA GLN A 180 -20.53 28.91 7.71
C GLN A 180 -21.42 27.91 8.45
N SER A 181 -21.03 27.59 9.69
CA SER A 181 -21.81 26.95 10.77
C SER A 181 -21.46 25.48 11.06
N ARG A 182 -20.86 25.28 12.24
CA ARG A 182 -20.74 24.05 13.05
C ARG A 182 -20.93 24.48 14.53
N PRO A 183 -21.00 23.58 15.54
CA PRO A 183 -21.10 22.09 15.60
C PRO A 183 -22.19 21.63 16.63
N GLU A 184 -22.38 20.36 17.04
CA GLU A 184 -21.58 19.57 18.03
C GLU A 184 -22.08 18.10 18.19
N GLY A 185 -21.17 17.21 18.67
CA GLY A 185 -21.49 15.89 19.24
C GLY A 185 -20.31 14.88 19.29
N SER A 186 -19.71 14.71 20.47
CA SER A 186 -18.53 13.92 20.93
C SER A 186 -18.70 12.36 20.87
N GLN A 187 -17.77 11.41 21.12
CA GLN A 187 -16.47 11.33 21.83
C GLN A 187 -15.80 9.90 21.71
N LEU A 188 -14.56 9.74 22.23
CA LEU A 188 -13.78 8.54 22.68
C LEU A 188 -12.90 7.77 21.65
N GLY A 189 -11.64 7.37 21.89
CA GLY A 189 -10.68 7.45 23.01
C GLY A 189 -9.55 6.39 22.86
N VAL A 190 -8.38 6.63 23.48
CA VAL A 190 -7.25 5.68 23.81
C VAL A 190 -6.29 5.25 22.66
N ILE A 191 -4.95 5.08 22.73
CA ILE A 191 -3.75 5.54 23.51
C ILE A 191 -2.55 4.60 23.11
N ILE A 192 -1.32 5.15 22.90
CA ILE A 192 0.05 4.55 23.11
C ILE A 192 0.54 3.39 22.19
N MET A 193 1.80 3.27 21.70
CA MET A 193 3.01 4.10 21.54
C MET A 193 4.09 3.33 20.71
N VAL A 194 5.06 4.09 20.18
CA VAL A 194 6.51 3.80 19.97
C VAL A 194 6.94 2.83 18.85
N ILE A 195 7.66 3.42 17.89
CA ILE A 195 8.46 2.75 16.86
C ILE A 195 9.92 2.70 17.33
N ALA A 196 10.56 1.53 17.21
CA ALA A 196 12.01 1.41 17.10
C ALA A 196 12.42 1.53 15.61
N VAL A 197 13.31 2.47 15.33
CA VAL A 197 13.59 3.08 14.01
C VAL A 197 14.40 2.19 13.04
N SER A 198 14.55 0.89 13.26
CA SER A 198 15.69 0.16 12.65
C SER A 198 15.48 -0.49 11.26
N TRP A 199 14.25 -0.56 10.70
CA TRP A 199 14.02 -1.30 9.44
C TRP A 199 13.52 -0.47 8.24
N VAL A 200 12.79 0.63 8.47
CA VAL A 200 12.29 1.50 7.38
C VAL A 200 13.43 2.18 6.62
N LYS A 201 14.56 2.46 7.28
CA LYS A 201 15.74 3.07 6.65
C LYS A 201 16.42 2.15 5.62
N LEU A 202 16.33 0.83 5.78
CA LEU A 202 16.97 -0.12 4.87
C LEU A 202 16.19 -0.32 3.56
N LEU A 203 14.86 -0.14 3.59
CA LEU A 203 14.01 -0.25 2.40
C LEU A 203 13.84 1.08 1.66
N CYS A 204 14.09 2.22 2.32
CA CYS A 204 13.93 3.55 1.74
C CYS A 204 15.26 4.27 1.44
N GLY A 205 16.42 3.65 1.66
CA GLY A 205 17.71 4.18 1.21
C GLY A 205 18.07 5.59 1.74
N TYR A 206 17.70 5.92 2.97
CA TYR A 206 18.04 7.23 3.56
C TYR A 206 19.43 7.18 4.23
N ASN A 207 20.46 7.65 3.51
CA ASN A 207 21.78 7.94 4.09
C ASN A 207 21.69 9.18 4.99
N SER A 208 21.72 8.96 6.31
CA SER A 208 21.87 10.03 7.30
C SER A 208 23.35 10.38 7.48
N GLN A 209 23.94 11.12 6.53
CA GLN A 209 25.17 11.89 6.76
C GLN A 209 25.06 13.25 6.07
N ASN A 210 24.36 14.19 6.71
CA ASN A 210 24.69 15.63 6.63
C ASN A 210 23.76 16.46 7.53
N ILE A 211 23.80 16.21 8.85
CA ILE A 211 23.43 17.23 9.83
C ILE A 211 24.42 17.12 10.99
N ARG A 212 25.65 17.61 10.78
CA ARG A 212 26.51 18.05 11.87
C ARG A 212 27.01 19.45 11.56
N GLY A 213 26.45 20.40 12.31
CA GLY A 213 27.15 21.57 12.80
C GLY A 213 27.28 22.73 11.83
N ARG A 214 26.57 23.82 12.14
CA ARG A 214 27.20 25.05 12.65
C ARG A 214 26.13 26.07 13.08
N LYS A 215 26.03 26.22 14.40
CA LYS A 215 25.91 27.52 15.10
C LYS A 215 27.33 27.85 15.62
N PRO A 216 27.71 29.09 15.95
CA PRO A 216 26.91 30.13 16.62
C PRO A 216 26.04 30.95 15.68
#